data_AF-G8BVS4-F1
#
_entry.id   AF-G8BVS4-F1
#
_cell.length_a   1.000
_cell.length_b   1.000
_cell.length_c   1.000
_cell.angle_alpha   90.00
_cell.angle_beta   90.00
_cell.angle_gamma   90.00
#
_symmetry.space_group_name_H-M   'P 1'
#
loop_
_entity.id
_entity.type
_entity.pdbx_description
1 polymer ?
#
loop_
_entity_poly.entity_id
_entity_poly.type
_entity_poly.pdbx_seq_one_letter_code
_entity_poly.pdbx_strand_id
1 'polypeptide(L)'
;MNVAIKSSKNKVVGIGTDILYLPRLTNILDKHALALSNNIKLTSSTNERYNSLSSLSKICNKFMHKNEIDHLNEMLVGTQQNTPNFKTNAIHNYIGGIWAIKESTYKAISQHKHTFSEKIPLPPAQTIYTKLLYKTNTSNSNGLPQLHIDTNFGGSSNVTDQIFYNKLLNPKDYEILISLSHDTNYVVAYTCILAKGSTS
;
A
#
# COMPACT_ATOMS: atom_id res chain seq x y z
N MET A 1 -29.18 -17.36 22.87
CA MET A 1 -28.90 -15.92 22.66
C MET A 1 -28.84 -15.70 21.16
N ASN A 2 -29.92 -15.21 20.55
CA ASN A 2 -30.00 -15.05 19.10
C ASN A 2 -29.26 -13.78 18.70
N VAL A 3 -28.03 -13.94 18.20
CA VAL A 3 -27.34 -12.85 17.51
C VAL A 3 -28.02 -12.71 16.15
N ALA A 4 -28.99 -11.79 16.08
CA ALA A 4 -29.52 -11.35 14.79
C ALA A 4 -28.37 -10.73 14.00
N ILE A 5 -27.83 -11.49 13.03
CA ILE A 5 -26.90 -10.96 12.04
C ILE A 5 -27.74 -9.99 11.20
N LYS A 6 -27.68 -8.69 11.55
CA LYS A 6 -28.13 -7.63 10.63
C LYS A 6 -27.28 -7.78 9.37
N SER A 7 -27.85 -8.38 8.34
CA SER A 7 -27.27 -8.42 7.00
C SER A 7 -27.15 -6.97 6.51
N SER A 8 -26.01 -6.33 6.75
CA SER A 8 -25.60 -5.16 5.98
C SER A 8 -25.55 -5.61 4.52
N LYS A 9 -26.43 -5.08 3.67
CA LYS A 9 -26.47 -5.38 2.23
C LYS A 9 -25.28 -4.73 1.51
N ASN A 10 -24.07 -5.10 1.90
CA ASN A 10 -22.87 -4.64 1.23
C ASN A 10 -22.77 -5.37 -0.11
N LYS A 11 -22.58 -4.61 -1.19
CA LYS A 11 -22.43 -5.17 -2.54
C LYS A 11 -20.96 -5.15 -2.91
N VAL A 12 -20.42 -6.28 -3.36
CA VAL A 12 -19.08 -6.32 -3.95
C VAL A 12 -19.11 -5.60 -5.28
N VAL A 13 -18.27 -4.57 -5.43
CA VAL A 13 -18.20 -3.76 -6.65
C VAL A 13 -16.85 -3.86 -7.37
N GLY A 14 -15.84 -4.43 -6.72
CA GLY A 14 -14.55 -4.71 -7.34
C GLY A 14 -13.74 -5.73 -6.54
N ILE A 15 -13.00 -6.58 -7.25
CA ILE A 15 -12.05 -7.51 -6.63
C ILE A 15 -10.73 -7.37 -7.38
N GLY A 16 -9.62 -7.49 -6.65
CA GLY A 16 -8.31 -7.50 -7.26
C GLY A 16 -7.36 -8.40 -6.51
N THR A 17 -6.40 -8.94 -7.25
CA THR A 17 -5.31 -9.73 -6.68
C THR A 17 -4.01 -9.39 -7.37
N ASP A 18 -2.92 -9.47 -6.61
CA ASP A 18 -1.58 -9.32 -7.13
C ASP A 18 -0.62 -10.26 -6.42
N ILE A 19 0.39 -10.74 -7.16
CA ILE A 19 1.45 -11.57 -6.64
C ILE A 19 2.80 -10.95 -7.05
N LEU A 20 3.68 -10.81 -6.07
CA LEU A 20 4.99 -10.21 -6.23
C LEU A 20 6.08 -11.23 -5.91
N TYR A 21 7.03 -11.37 -6.83
CA TYR A 21 8.24 -12.17 -6.61
C TYR A 21 9.29 -11.33 -5.86
N LEU A 22 9.49 -11.63 -4.58
CA LEU A 22 10.37 -10.89 -3.67
C LEU A 22 11.82 -10.81 -4.16
N PRO A 23 12.48 -11.87 -4.68
CA PRO A 23 13.85 -11.76 -5.15
C PRO A 23 14.03 -10.73 -6.28
N ARG A 24 13.04 -10.54 -7.15
CA ARG A 24 13.09 -9.48 -8.16
C ARG A 24 13.00 -8.10 -7.51
N LEU A 25 12.09 -7.92 -6.55
CA LEU A 25 11.96 -6.68 -5.81
C LEU A 25 13.26 -6.36 -5.06
N THR A 26 13.78 -7.33 -4.30
CA THR A 26 15.06 -7.21 -3.57
C THR A 26 16.20 -6.82 -4.50
N ASN A 27 16.33 -7.45 -5.67
CA ASN A 27 17.36 -7.07 -6.63
C ASN A 27 17.21 -5.62 -7.14
N ILE A 28 16.00 -5.10 -7.25
CA ILE A 28 15.76 -3.68 -7.59
C ILE A 28 16.12 -2.80 -6.39
N LEU A 29 15.64 -3.13 -5.20
CA LEU A 29 15.89 -2.36 -4.00
C LEU A 29 17.38 -2.30 -3.68
N ASP A 30 18.09 -3.42 -3.70
CA ASP A 30 19.54 -3.50 -3.43
C ASP A 30 20.38 -2.71 -4.44
N LYS A 31 19.99 -2.69 -5.72
CA LYS A 31 20.66 -1.84 -6.73
C LYS A 31 20.55 -0.35 -6.41
N HIS A 32 19.43 0.05 -5.82
CA HIS A 32 19.14 1.44 -5.47
C HIS A 32 19.44 1.77 -4.01
N ALA A 33 19.70 0.76 -3.19
CA ALA A 33 19.99 0.83 -1.78
C ALA A 33 21.23 -0.01 -1.50
N LEU A 34 22.36 0.30 -2.17
CA LEU A 34 23.68 -0.37 -2.11
C LEU A 34 24.24 -0.67 -0.68
N ALA A 35 23.47 -0.44 0.39
CA ALA A 35 23.83 -0.57 1.78
C ALA A 35 22.84 -1.38 2.66
N LEU A 36 21.77 -2.01 2.13
CA LEU A 36 20.85 -2.81 2.96
C LEU A 36 21.21 -4.30 3.10
N SER A 37 21.89 -4.90 2.12
CA SER A 37 22.15 -6.36 2.09
C SER A 37 23.60 -6.78 2.30
N ASN A 38 24.57 -5.86 2.21
CA ASN A 38 25.96 -6.16 2.52
C ASN A 38 26.41 -5.33 3.70
N ASN A 39 26.74 -6.01 4.80
CA ASN A 39 27.53 -5.51 5.93
C ASN A 39 28.16 -4.16 5.61
N ILE A 40 27.54 -3.07 6.07
CA ILE A 40 28.22 -1.79 6.15
C ILE A 40 29.43 -2.06 7.05
N LYS A 41 30.56 -2.43 6.45
CA LYS A 41 31.87 -2.14 7.02
C LYS A 41 31.75 -0.68 7.41
N LEU A 42 31.91 -0.40 8.69
CA LEU A 42 31.79 0.93 9.32
C LEU A 42 32.73 2.00 8.72
N THR A 43 33.29 1.79 7.53
CA THR A 43 34.26 2.59 6.82
C THR A 43 33.68 3.42 5.67
N SER A 44 32.41 3.22 5.27
CA SER A 44 31.82 4.05 4.21
C SER A 44 31.48 5.45 4.72
N SER A 45 32.02 6.44 4.01
CA SER A 45 31.89 7.87 4.30
C SER A 45 30.43 8.30 4.41
N THR A 46 30.16 9.33 5.21
CA THR A 46 28.81 9.90 5.44
C THR A 46 28.08 10.24 4.13
N ASN A 47 28.81 10.62 3.08
CA ASN A 47 28.26 10.96 1.76
C ASN A 47 27.70 9.75 0.99
N GLU A 48 28.31 8.57 1.09
CA GLU A 48 27.80 7.37 0.39
C GLU A 48 26.50 6.84 1.01
N ARG A 49 26.39 6.92 2.34
CA ARG A 49 25.16 6.55 3.06
C ARG A 49 24.00 7.46 2.68
N TYR A 50 24.23 8.78 2.64
CA TYR A 50 23.22 9.77 2.27
C TYR A 50 22.70 9.53 0.84
N ASN A 51 23.60 9.24 -0.10
CA ASN A 51 23.23 8.96 -1.49
C ASN A 51 22.39 7.68 -1.66
N SER A 52 22.66 6.63 -0.88
CA SER A 52 21.90 5.37 -0.90
C SER A 52 20.46 5.52 -0.38
N LEU A 53 20.28 6.24 0.74
CA LEU A 53 18.96 6.54 1.30
C LEU A 53 18.14 7.43 0.35
N SER A 54 18.79 8.36 -0.35
CA SER A 54 18.14 9.19 -1.37
C SER A 54 17.59 8.36 -2.54
N SER A 55 18.26 7.27 -2.90
CA SER A 55 17.91 6.43 -4.06
C SER A 55 16.81 5.43 -3.74
N LEU A 56 16.83 4.82 -2.54
CA LEU A 56 15.71 4.04 -2.02
C LEU A 56 14.45 4.90 -1.89
N SER A 57 14.59 6.12 -1.34
CA SER A 57 13.49 7.07 -1.21
C SER A 57 12.90 7.42 -2.58
N LYS A 58 13.72 7.65 -3.61
CA LYS A 58 13.25 7.90 -4.98
C LYS A 58 12.36 6.79 -5.54
N ILE A 59 12.63 5.52 -5.22
CA ILE A 59 11.79 4.40 -5.66
C ILE A 59 10.51 4.33 -4.85
N CYS A 60 10.64 4.36 -3.53
CA CYS A 60 9.51 4.23 -2.63
C CYS A 60 8.50 5.37 -2.86
N ASN A 61 8.96 6.60 -3.10
CA ASN A 61 8.12 7.76 -3.41
C ASN A 61 7.31 7.63 -4.72
N LYS A 62 7.56 6.62 -5.56
CA LYS A 62 6.74 6.37 -6.76
C LYS A 62 5.43 5.65 -6.44
N PHE A 63 5.34 4.97 -5.31
CA PHE A 63 4.17 4.16 -4.98
C PHE A 63 3.79 4.15 -3.51
N MET A 64 4.62 4.64 -2.59
CA MET A 64 4.30 4.71 -1.17
C MET A 64 3.72 6.08 -0.83
N HIS A 65 2.72 6.06 0.05
CA HIS A 65 2.14 7.25 0.65
C HIS A 65 3.06 7.76 1.77
N LYS A 66 2.94 9.04 2.13
CA LYS A 66 3.75 9.65 3.19
C LYS A 66 3.75 8.82 4.49
N ASN A 67 2.58 8.40 4.97
CA ASN A 67 2.47 7.59 6.19
C ASN A 67 3.26 6.27 6.11
N GLU A 68 3.30 5.65 4.93
CA GLU A 68 4.03 4.39 4.73
C GLU A 68 5.54 4.63 4.63
N ILE A 69 5.95 5.76 4.03
CA ILE A 69 7.33 6.22 3.98
C ILE A 69 7.84 6.54 5.39
N ASP A 70 7.04 7.25 6.19
CA ASP A 70 7.39 7.58 7.56
C ASP A 70 7.59 6.30 8.38
N HIS A 71 6.70 5.30 8.24
CA HIS A 71 6.88 4.00 8.88
C HIS A 71 8.09 3.21 8.35
N LEU A 72 8.39 3.27 7.04
CA LEU A 72 9.61 2.69 6.49
C LEU A 72 10.86 3.30 7.12
N ASN A 73 10.88 4.62 7.30
CA ASN A 73 12.00 5.31 7.93
C ASN A 73 12.17 4.89 9.40
N GLU A 74 11.07 4.72 10.14
CA GLU A 74 11.12 4.16 11.50
C GLU A 74 11.74 2.76 11.52
N MET A 75 11.33 1.88 10.59
CA MET A 75 11.91 0.55 10.45
C MET A 75 13.41 0.63 10.15
N LEU A 76 13.84 1.53 9.25
CA LEU A 76 15.23 1.74 8.87
C LEU A 76 16.10 2.32 9.99
N VAL A 77 15.55 3.11 10.91
CA VAL A 77 16.28 3.58 12.09
C VAL A 77 16.35 2.48 13.15
N GLY A 78 15.24 1.77 13.37
CA GLY A 78 15.16 0.66 14.31
C GLY A 78 16.06 -0.53 13.96
N THR A 79 16.46 -0.69 12.69
CA THR A 79 17.40 -1.75 12.26
C THR A 79 18.81 -1.57 12.80
N GLN A 80 19.19 -0.37 13.24
CA GLN A 80 20.55 -0.06 13.68
C GLN A 80 20.96 -0.73 15.00
N GLN A 81 20.03 -1.31 15.77
CA GLN A 81 20.28 -1.77 17.14
C GLN A 81 20.27 -3.29 17.37
N ASN A 82 19.87 -4.15 16.40
CA ASN A 82 19.82 -5.62 16.57
C ASN A 82 19.92 -6.36 15.22
N THR A 83 20.55 -7.56 15.23
CA THR A 83 20.76 -8.54 14.13
C THR A 83 20.38 -8.12 12.68
N PRO A 84 21.36 -7.85 11.79
CA PRO A 84 21.11 -7.22 10.49
C PRO A 84 20.23 -8.02 9.51
N ASN A 85 20.46 -9.33 9.35
CA ASN A 85 19.79 -10.12 8.28
C ASN A 85 18.28 -10.30 8.48
N PHE A 86 17.80 -10.40 9.72
CA PHE A 86 16.37 -10.60 10.00
C PHE A 86 15.54 -9.35 9.64
N LYS A 87 16.12 -8.17 9.79
CA LYS A 87 15.41 -6.91 9.54
C LYS A 87 15.43 -6.47 8.08
N THR A 88 16.44 -6.86 7.28
CA THR A 88 16.44 -6.61 5.82
C THR A 88 15.29 -7.33 5.12
N ASN A 89 15.01 -8.59 5.49
CA ASN A 89 13.85 -9.32 4.98
C ASN A 89 12.53 -8.67 5.40
N ALA A 90 12.44 -8.15 6.62
CA ALA A 90 11.24 -7.43 7.07
C ALA A 90 10.99 -6.15 6.26
N ILE A 91 12.04 -5.39 5.91
CA ILE A 91 11.92 -4.21 5.04
C ILE A 91 11.47 -4.62 3.63
N HIS A 92 12.09 -5.63 3.03
CA HIS A 92 11.71 -6.11 1.71
C HIS A 92 10.27 -6.62 1.67
N ASN A 93 9.85 -7.37 2.68
CA ASN A 93 8.49 -7.86 2.82
C ASN A 93 7.49 -6.72 3.02
N TYR A 94 7.85 -5.70 3.81
CA TYR A 94 7.01 -4.53 4.01
C TYR A 94 6.80 -3.75 2.71
N ILE A 95 7.89 -3.41 2.01
CA ILE A 95 7.85 -2.70 0.74
C ILE A 95 7.08 -3.52 -0.31
N GLY A 96 7.36 -4.82 -0.39
CA GLY A 96 6.68 -5.74 -1.30
C GLY A 96 5.19 -5.90 -0.99
N GLY A 97 4.82 -5.91 0.28
CA GLY A 97 3.43 -5.95 0.72
C GLY A 97 2.65 -4.69 0.32
N ILE A 98 3.24 -3.51 0.46
CA ILE A 98 2.62 -2.27 0.01
C ILE A 98 2.43 -2.28 -1.51
N TRP A 99 3.46 -2.70 -2.24
CA TRP A 99 3.38 -2.81 -3.70
C TRP A 99 2.21 -3.73 -4.11
N ALA A 100 2.17 -4.94 -3.56
CA ALA A 100 1.15 -5.93 -3.88
C ALA A 100 -0.26 -5.42 -3.54
N ILE A 101 -0.46 -4.80 -2.37
CA ILE A 101 -1.76 -4.23 -1.96
C ILE A 101 -2.21 -3.11 -2.90
N LYS A 102 -1.29 -2.25 -3.34
CA LYS A 102 -1.63 -1.13 -4.21
C LYS A 102 -1.97 -1.58 -5.61
N GLU A 103 -1.22 -2.53 -6.16
CA GLU A 103 -1.53 -3.16 -7.44
C GLU A 103 -2.85 -3.95 -7.39
N SER A 104 -3.08 -4.75 -6.34
CA SER A 104 -4.34 -5.48 -6.18
C SER A 104 -5.52 -4.50 -6.05
N THR A 105 -5.34 -3.40 -5.33
CA THR A 105 -6.39 -2.38 -5.19
C THR A 105 -6.64 -1.61 -6.48
N TYR A 106 -5.60 -1.27 -7.24
CA TYR A 106 -5.75 -0.62 -8.54
C TYR A 106 -6.54 -1.47 -9.53
N LYS A 107 -6.31 -2.78 -9.54
CA LYS A 107 -7.10 -3.74 -10.33
C LYS A 107 -8.56 -3.77 -9.87
N ALA A 108 -8.82 -3.78 -8.57
CA ALA A 108 -10.18 -3.75 -8.02
C ALA A 108 -10.91 -2.44 -8.40
N ILE A 109 -10.24 -1.29 -8.31
CA ILE A 109 -10.77 0.02 -8.73
C ILE A 109 -11.09 0.02 -10.23
N SER A 110 -10.18 -0.52 -11.04
CA SER A 110 -10.37 -0.59 -12.50
C SER A 110 -11.62 -1.40 -12.86
N GLN A 111 -11.92 -2.47 -12.12
CA GLN A 111 -13.20 -3.20 -12.26
C GLN A 111 -14.40 -2.38 -11.79
N HIS A 112 -14.30 -1.75 -10.61
CA HIS A 112 -15.40 -0.94 -10.06
C HIS A 112 -15.81 0.19 -11.01
N LYS A 113 -14.87 0.81 -11.72
CA LYS A 113 -15.18 1.80 -12.75
C LYS A 113 -16.18 1.30 -13.80
N HIS A 114 -16.16 0.02 -14.16
CA HIS A 114 -17.10 -0.57 -15.12
C HIS A 114 -18.52 -0.73 -14.58
N THR A 115 -18.76 -0.54 -13.28
CA THR A 115 -20.12 -0.57 -12.71
C THR A 115 -20.91 0.69 -13.01
N PHE A 116 -20.28 1.73 -13.56
CA PHE A 116 -20.92 2.99 -13.95
C PHE A 116 -21.13 3.03 -15.46
N SER A 117 -22.27 3.59 -15.87
CA SER A 117 -22.56 3.87 -17.28
C SER A 117 -21.66 4.98 -17.84
N GLU A 118 -21.25 5.92 -17.00
CA GLU A 118 -20.36 7.02 -17.36
C GLU A 118 -18.89 6.58 -17.35
N LYS A 119 -18.11 7.04 -18.33
CA LYS A 119 -16.66 6.83 -18.36
C LYS A 119 -15.98 7.74 -17.34
N ILE A 120 -15.82 7.27 -16.10
CA ILE A 120 -15.05 7.96 -15.07
C ILE A 120 -13.55 7.83 -15.39
N PRO A 121 -12.78 8.91 -15.58
CA PRO A 121 -11.34 8.80 -15.84
C PRO A 121 -10.62 8.23 -14.60
N LEU A 122 -9.60 7.40 -14.80
CA LEU A 122 -8.72 6.98 -13.71
C LEU A 122 -7.57 7.98 -13.61
N PRO A 123 -7.25 8.48 -12.40
CA PRO A 123 -6.00 9.19 -12.17
C PRO A 123 -4.81 8.29 -12.51
N PRO A 124 -3.62 8.87 -12.76
CA PRO A 124 -2.39 8.09 -12.91
C PRO A 124 -2.19 7.14 -11.72
N ALA A 125 -1.69 5.93 -11.96
CA ALA A 125 -1.46 4.94 -10.90
C ALA A 125 -0.60 5.52 -9.76
N GLN A 126 0.46 6.27 -10.09
CA GLN A 126 1.28 6.95 -9.11
C GLN A 126 0.48 7.91 -8.21
N THR A 127 -0.50 8.63 -8.76
CA THR A 127 -1.38 9.52 -7.98
C THR A 127 -2.24 8.73 -6.99
N ILE A 128 -2.84 7.62 -7.43
CA ILE A 128 -3.62 6.73 -6.57
C ILE A 128 -2.73 6.16 -5.46
N TYR A 129 -1.54 5.68 -5.82
CA TYR A 129 -0.62 5.05 -4.89
C TYR A 129 -0.10 6.04 -3.85
N THR A 130 0.36 7.20 -4.27
CA THR A 130 1.11 8.11 -3.38
C THR A 130 0.24 9.10 -2.64
N LYS A 131 -1.01 9.33 -3.08
CA LYS A 131 -1.89 10.38 -2.52
C LYS A 131 -3.26 9.91 -2.05
N LEU A 132 -3.76 8.77 -2.54
CA LEU A 132 -5.11 8.30 -2.20
C LEU A 132 -5.09 7.18 -1.18
N LEU A 133 -4.20 6.20 -1.35
CA LEU A 133 -4.24 4.96 -0.60
C LEU A 133 -3.01 4.83 0.28
N TYR A 134 -3.22 4.50 1.55
CA TYR A 134 -2.13 4.13 2.45
C TYR A 134 -2.51 3.00 3.39
N LYS A 135 -1.56 2.10 3.59
CA LYS A 135 -1.71 0.93 4.43
C LYS A 135 -1.19 1.21 5.84
N THR A 136 -1.94 0.79 6.84
CA THR A 136 -1.47 0.71 8.23
C THR A 136 -1.69 -0.70 8.78
N ASN A 137 -1.16 -0.98 9.97
CA ASN A 137 -1.54 -2.16 10.75
C ASN A 137 -2.25 -1.71 12.02
N THR A 138 -3.27 -2.45 12.46
CA THR A 138 -3.93 -2.18 13.73
C THR A 138 -2.96 -2.38 14.89
N SER A 139 -2.78 -1.36 15.72
CA SER A 139 -1.93 -1.41 16.92
C SER A 139 -2.48 -2.33 18.02
N ASN A 140 -3.79 -2.58 18.01
CA ASN A 140 -4.51 -3.19 19.13
C ASN A 140 -4.97 -4.64 18.87
N SER A 141 -4.77 -5.18 17.66
CA SER A 141 -5.30 -6.49 17.27
C SER A 141 -4.45 -7.16 16.19
N ASN A 142 -3.54 -8.05 16.60
CA ASN A 142 -2.84 -9.03 15.76
C ASN A 142 -2.09 -8.51 14.52
N GLY A 143 -1.85 -7.20 14.40
CA GLY A 143 -1.17 -6.62 13.23
C GLY A 143 -1.96 -6.73 11.93
N LEU A 144 -3.31 -6.73 12.00
CA LEU A 144 -4.16 -6.86 10.82
C LEU A 144 -3.94 -5.66 9.87
N PRO A 145 -3.74 -5.91 8.56
CA PRO A 145 -3.51 -4.85 7.60
C PRO A 145 -4.82 -4.11 7.31
N GLN A 146 -4.76 -2.78 7.29
CA GLN A 146 -5.87 -1.91 6.92
C GLN A 146 -5.45 -0.98 5.80
N LEU A 147 -6.31 -0.81 4.80
CA LEU A 147 -6.11 0.18 3.74
C LEU A 147 -7.03 1.36 3.97
N HIS A 148 -6.43 2.54 4.05
CA HIS A 148 -7.14 3.79 4.24
C HIS A 148 -7.19 4.57 2.94
N ILE A 149 -8.28 5.30 2.79
CA ILE A 149 -8.49 6.26 1.73
C ILE A 149 -8.23 7.65 2.34
N ASP A 150 -7.24 8.38 1.83
CA ASP A 150 -6.92 9.72 2.30
C ASP A 150 -8.04 10.70 1.90
N THR A 151 -8.69 11.25 2.91
CA THR A 151 -9.80 12.20 2.73
C THR A 151 -9.35 13.52 2.12
N ASN A 152 -8.07 13.88 2.20
CA ASN A 152 -7.51 15.07 1.57
C ASN A 152 -7.54 14.96 0.04
N PHE A 153 -7.55 13.74 -0.50
CA PHE A 153 -7.63 13.51 -1.94
C PHE A 153 -8.93 14.08 -2.53
N GLY A 154 -10.04 14.01 -1.79
CA GLY A 154 -11.33 14.58 -2.20
C GLY A 154 -11.31 16.11 -2.34
N GLY A 155 -10.34 16.79 -1.71
CA GLY A 155 -10.07 18.23 -1.85
C GLY A 155 -9.03 18.57 -2.92
N SER A 156 -8.61 17.62 -3.77
CA SER A 156 -7.64 17.86 -4.85
C SER A 156 -8.10 19.00 -5.76
N SER A 157 -7.20 19.90 -6.17
CA SER A 157 -7.53 20.97 -7.13
C SER A 157 -7.87 20.46 -8.53
N ASN A 158 -7.57 19.18 -8.82
CA ASN A 158 -7.92 18.54 -10.07
C ASN A 158 -9.36 18.00 -10.02
N VAL A 159 -10.24 18.59 -10.84
CA VAL A 159 -11.66 18.21 -10.94
C VAL A 159 -11.86 16.74 -11.30
N THR A 160 -10.98 16.16 -12.12
CA THR A 160 -11.06 14.74 -12.49
C THR A 160 -10.82 13.83 -11.30
N ASP A 161 -9.85 14.17 -10.45
CA ASP A 161 -9.54 13.41 -9.23
C ASP A 161 -10.70 13.49 -8.23
N GLN A 162 -11.33 14.67 -8.10
CA GLN A 162 -12.52 14.84 -7.24
C GLN A 162 -13.69 13.97 -7.71
N ILE A 163 -14.00 13.96 -9.02
CA ILE A 163 -15.08 13.15 -9.58
C ILE A 163 -14.80 11.66 -9.35
N PHE A 164 -13.56 11.23 -9.63
CA PHE A 164 -13.12 9.86 -9.38
C PHE A 164 -13.31 9.48 -7.90
N TYR A 165 -12.82 10.31 -6.97
CA TYR A 165 -12.93 10.08 -5.53
C TYR A 165 -14.38 9.97 -5.07
N ASN A 166 -15.20 10.98 -5.39
CA ASN A 166 -16.57 11.09 -4.92
C ASN A 166 -17.45 9.95 -5.45
N LYS A 167 -17.23 9.48 -6.68
CA LYS A 167 -18.07 8.45 -7.29
C LYS A 167 -17.62 7.03 -6.97
N LEU A 168 -16.30 6.77 -6.92
CA LEU A 168 -15.77 5.41 -6.85
C LEU A 168 -15.24 5.00 -5.47
N LEU A 169 -14.84 5.96 -4.63
CA LEU A 169 -14.02 5.65 -3.46
C LEU A 169 -14.31 6.54 -2.25
N ASN A 170 -15.44 7.25 -2.23
CA ASN A 170 -15.83 8.02 -1.06
C ASN A 170 -15.96 7.07 0.16
N PRO A 171 -15.20 7.29 1.25
CA PRO A 171 -15.22 6.41 2.42
C PRO A 171 -16.59 6.32 3.11
N LYS A 172 -17.50 7.27 2.84
CA LYS A 172 -18.89 7.21 3.33
C LYS A 172 -19.69 6.11 2.63
N ASP A 173 -19.39 5.88 1.36
CA ASP A 173 -20.17 5.00 0.47
C ASP A 173 -19.48 3.66 0.23
N TYR A 174 -18.16 3.59 0.44
CA TYR A 174 -17.35 2.42 0.15
C TYR A 174 -16.46 2.00 1.32
N GLU A 175 -16.12 0.72 1.31
CA GLU A 175 -15.13 0.10 2.20
C GLU A 175 -14.18 -0.75 1.35
N ILE A 176 -12.88 -0.69 1.68
CA ILE A 176 -11.87 -1.51 1.03
C ILE A 176 -11.35 -2.52 2.06
N LEU A 177 -11.58 -3.80 1.78
CA LEU A 177 -11.03 -4.90 2.54
C LEU A 177 -9.79 -5.42 1.84
N ILE A 178 -8.73 -5.65 2.61
CA ILE A 178 -7.48 -6.20 2.11
C ILE A 178 -7.06 -7.43 2.90
N SER A 179 -6.35 -8.32 2.23
CA SER A 179 -5.64 -9.44 2.85
C SER A 179 -4.25 -9.54 2.21
N LEU A 180 -3.26 -9.83 3.04
CA LEU A 180 -1.87 -9.96 2.63
C LEU A 180 -1.33 -11.28 3.17
N SER A 181 -0.69 -12.06 2.32
CA SER A 181 0.04 -13.26 2.70
C SER A 181 1.41 -13.25 2.05
N HIS A 182 2.38 -13.88 2.69
CA HIS A 182 3.70 -14.06 2.12
C HIS A 182 4.24 -15.44 2.50
N ASP A 183 4.98 -16.04 1.57
CA ASP A 183 5.71 -17.27 1.81
C ASP A 183 6.99 -17.26 1.00
N THR A 184 8.11 -17.53 1.67
CA THR A 184 9.45 -17.70 1.11
C THR A 184 9.85 -16.58 0.15
N ASN A 185 9.50 -16.69 -1.13
CA ASN A 185 9.88 -15.79 -2.22
C ASN A 185 8.73 -14.97 -2.80
N TYR A 186 7.52 -15.09 -2.27
CA TYR A 186 6.34 -14.44 -2.83
C TYR A 186 5.54 -13.71 -1.76
N VAL A 187 4.97 -12.58 -2.18
CA VAL A 187 3.91 -11.86 -1.47
C VAL A 187 2.69 -11.86 -2.35
N VAL A 188 1.52 -12.17 -1.79
CA VAL A 188 0.24 -12.11 -2.47
C VAL A 188 -0.71 -11.20 -1.72
N ALA A 189 -1.39 -10.33 -2.44
CA ALA A 189 -2.41 -9.44 -1.92
C ALA A 189 -3.75 -9.68 -2.59
N TYR A 190 -4.81 -9.52 -1.81
CA TYR A 190 -6.19 -9.54 -2.25
C TYR A 190 -6.88 -8.28 -1.78
N THR A 191 -7.69 -7.69 -2.66
CA THR A 191 -8.51 -6.53 -2.36
C THR A 191 -9.96 -6.80 -2.75
N CYS A 192 -10.89 -6.41 -1.89
CA CYS A 192 -12.32 -6.37 -2.18
C CYS A 192 -12.87 -4.98 -1.87
N ILE A 193 -13.59 -4.38 -2.82
CA ILE A 193 -14.29 -3.11 -2.63
C ILE A 193 -15.77 -3.42 -2.43
N LEU A 194 -16.30 -2.93 -1.30
CA LEU A 194 -17.69 -3.06 -0.92
C LEU A 194 -18.38 -1.70 -1.04
N ALA A 195 -19.49 -1.64 -1.77
CA ALA A 195 -20.45 -0.56 -1.64
C ALA A 195 -21.29 -0.79 -0.38
N LYS A 196 -21.29 0.19 0.52
CA LYS A 196 -22.07 0.17 1.75
C LYS A 196 -23.54 0.30 1.39
N GLY A 197 -24.36 -0.61 1.90
CA GLY A 197 -25.81 -0.50 1.74
C GLY A 197 -26.31 0.76 2.45
N SER A 198 -27.26 1.48 1.83
CA SER A 198 -27.95 2.59 2.48
C SER A 198 -28.59 2.07 3.77
N THR A 199 -28.18 2.61 4.91
CA THR A 199 -28.95 2.43 6.15
C THR A 199 -30.21 3.26 6.01
N SER A 200 -31.27 2.63 5.50
CA SER A 200 -32.64 3.16 5.54
C SER A 200 -33.09 3.37 6.98
#